data_AF-A0A7Y9PH12-F1
#
_entry.id   AF-A0A7Y9PH12-F1
#
_cell.length_a   1.000
_cell.length_b   1.000
_cell.length_c   1.000
_cell.angle_alpha   90.00
_cell.angle_beta   90.00
_cell.angle_gamma   90.00
#
_symmetry.space_group_name_H-M   'P 1'
#
loop_
_entity.id
_entity.type
_entity.pdbx_description
1 polymer ?
#
loop_
_entity_poly.entity_id
_entity_poly.type
_entity_poly.pdbx_seq_one_letter_code
_entity_poly.pdbx_strand_id
1 'polypeptide(L)'
;MTDTNDSEFPDFDTMTPADFERYLPDFFAASSNGRVSSDPKLQQFLADNPDCAALVRDLEAIAEAARAILEPVEEPSDLIWDNLQKKLQAEAVAMKPDHKN
;
A
#
# COMPACT_ATOMS: atom_id res chain seq x y z
N MET A 1 4.11 37.01 -27.33
CA MET A 1 4.30 36.61 -25.92
C MET A 1 4.06 35.11 -25.88
N THR A 2 5.08 34.37 -26.30
CA THR A 2 5.13 32.92 -26.14
C THR A 2 6.02 32.69 -24.94
N ASP A 3 5.53 31.99 -23.94
CA ASP A 3 6.26 30.89 -23.31
C ASP A 3 5.25 30.12 -22.46
N THR A 4 4.65 29.14 -23.13
CA THR A 4 3.96 27.99 -22.55
C THR A 4 4.99 27.25 -21.69
N ASN A 5 4.99 27.46 -20.37
CA ASN A 5 5.80 26.62 -19.50
C ASN A 5 5.01 25.34 -19.22
N ASP A 6 5.06 24.44 -20.21
CA ASP A 6 4.47 23.11 -20.24
C ASP A 6 5.36 22.13 -19.44
N SER A 7 5.75 22.54 -18.23
CA SER A 7 6.50 21.67 -17.32
C SER A 7 5.48 20.99 -16.40
N GLU A 8 5.20 19.73 -16.70
CA GLU A 8 4.32 18.82 -15.94
C GLU A 8 4.74 18.70 -14.46
N PHE A 9 5.98 19.11 -14.14
CA PHE A 9 6.57 19.12 -12.81
C PHE A 9 7.28 20.45 -12.49
N PRO A 10 7.39 20.82 -11.20
CA PRO A 10 8.14 21.99 -10.76
C PRO A 10 9.64 21.81 -10.99
N ASP A 11 10.37 22.92 -10.98
CA ASP A 11 11.83 22.90 -10.98
C ASP A 11 12.35 22.36 -9.63
N PHE A 12 12.98 21.19 -9.66
CA PHE A 12 13.46 20.47 -8.48
C PHE A 12 14.54 21.23 -7.69
N ASP A 13 15.27 22.15 -8.33
CA ASP A 13 16.32 22.93 -7.66
C ASP A 13 15.76 24.11 -6.85
N THR A 14 14.55 24.57 -7.19
CA THR A 14 13.91 25.75 -6.56
C THR A 14 12.57 25.44 -5.89
N MET A 15 12.13 24.18 -5.96
CA MET A 15 10.88 23.69 -5.37
C MET A 15 10.85 23.91 -3.85
N THR A 16 9.73 24.42 -3.35
CA THR A 16 9.48 24.54 -1.90
C THR A 16 8.75 23.31 -1.35
N PRO A 17 8.73 23.07 -0.03
CA PRO A 17 7.86 22.07 0.60
C PRO A 17 6.39 22.16 0.21
N ALA A 18 5.85 23.37 0.09
CA ALA A 18 4.46 23.58 -0.31
C ALA A 18 4.21 23.19 -1.78
N ASP A 19 5.17 23.49 -2.66
CA ASP A 19 5.12 23.05 -4.05
C ASP A 19 5.23 21.53 -4.14
N PHE A 20 6.15 20.94 -3.38
CA PHE A 20 6.31 19.49 -3.31
C PHE A 20 5.03 18.77 -2.91
N GLU A 21 4.37 19.21 -1.83
CA GLU A 21 3.10 18.62 -1.39
C GLU A 21 1.99 18.76 -2.45
N ARG A 22 1.98 19.88 -3.19
CA ARG A 22 1.01 20.11 -4.27
C ARG A 22 1.20 19.15 -5.44
N TYR A 23 2.44 18.87 -5.83
CA TYR A 23 2.78 17.96 -6.93
C TYR A 23 2.98 16.50 -6.48
N LEU A 24 2.83 16.23 -5.18
CA LEU A 24 3.02 14.90 -4.61
C LEU A 24 2.18 13.81 -5.30
N PRO A 25 0.88 14.02 -5.61
CA PRO A 25 0.09 13.03 -6.33
C PRO A 25 0.68 12.70 -7.71
N ASP A 26 1.18 13.71 -8.43
CA ASP A 26 1.76 13.54 -9.76
C ASP A 26 3.10 12.80 -9.68
N PHE A 27 3.92 13.06 -8.66
CA PHE A 27 5.15 12.29 -8.41
C PHE A 27 4.86 10.80 -8.16
N PHE A 28 3.81 10.49 -7.41
CA PHE A 28 3.37 9.10 -7.20
C PHE A 28 2.83 8.47 -8.48
N ALA A 29 2.09 9.21 -9.30
CA ALA A 29 1.54 8.73 -10.58
C ALA A 29 2.64 8.47 -11.64
N ALA A 30 3.67 9.31 -11.66
CA ALA A 30 4.81 9.16 -12.56
C ALA A 30 5.80 8.05 -12.12
N SER A 31 5.76 7.66 -10.83
CA SER A 31 6.63 6.62 -10.30
C SER A 31 6.17 5.23 -10.75
N SER A 32 7.04 4.49 -11.46
CA SER A 32 6.73 3.16 -12.01
C SER A 32 6.47 2.09 -10.94
N ASN A 33 6.94 2.29 -9.71
CA ASN A 33 6.74 1.38 -8.57
C ASN A 33 5.96 2.03 -7.42
N GLY A 34 5.47 3.26 -7.61
CA GLY A 34 4.83 4.06 -6.57
C GLY A 34 5.76 4.43 -5.41
N ARG A 35 7.09 4.49 -5.64
CA ARG A 35 8.09 4.90 -4.65
C ARG A 35 8.74 6.23 -5.04
N VAL A 36 8.15 7.32 -4.57
CA VAL A 36 8.67 8.68 -4.74
C VAL A 36 10.02 8.85 -4.04
N SER A 37 10.24 8.16 -2.91
CA SER A 37 11.50 8.15 -2.16
C SER A 37 12.68 7.56 -2.93
N SER A 38 12.44 6.88 -4.05
CA SER A 38 13.49 6.30 -4.88
C SER A 38 13.86 7.15 -6.09
N ASP A 39 13.15 8.26 -6.33
CA ASP A 39 13.43 9.14 -7.47
C ASP A 39 14.75 9.89 -7.25
N PRO A 40 15.75 9.74 -8.15
CA PRO A 40 17.01 10.46 -8.09
C PRO A 40 16.85 11.99 -8.05
N LYS A 41 15.84 12.54 -8.74
CA LYS A 41 15.58 13.99 -8.81
C LYS A 41 15.10 14.56 -7.48
N LEU A 42 14.47 13.72 -6.66
CA LEU A 42 13.92 14.12 -5.37
C LEU A 42 14.85 13.81 -4.20
N GLN A 43 15.92 13.02 -4.39
CA GLN A 43 16.83 12.64 -3.30
C GLN A 43 17.37 13.83 -2.53
N GLN A 44 17.88 14.83 -3.25
CA GLN A 44 18.48 16.02 -2.63
C GLN A 44 17.40 16.81 -1.86
N PHE A 45 16.26 17.07 -2.50
CA PHE A 45 15.14 17.76 -1.87
C PHE A 45 14.66 17.07 -0.59
N LEU A 46 14.51 15.74 -0.62
CA LEU A 46 14.05 14.95 0.53
C LEU A 46 15.12 14.87 1.64
N ALA A 47 16.41 14.89 1.29
CA ALA A 47 17.49 14.98 2.26
C ALA A 47 17.49 16.34 3.00
N ASP A 48 17.20 17.41 2.27
CA ASP A 48 17.16 18.78 2.81
C ASP A 48 15.85 19.08 3.55
N ASN A 49 14.77 18.34 3.27
CA ASN A 49 13.44 18.53 3.84
C ASN A 49 12.95 17.24 4.54
N PRO A 50 13.39 16.97 5.79
CA PRO A 50 13.12 15.71 6.48
C PRO A 50 11.64 15.45 6.75
N ASP A 51 10.82 16.50 6.92
CA ASP A 51 9.38 16.38 7.11
C ASP A 51 8.69 15.89 5.83
N CYS A 52 9.07 16.43 4.66
CA CYS A 52 8.59 15.92 3.37
C CYS A 52 9.02 14.48 3.15
N ALA A 53 10.25 14.12 3.55
CA ALA A 53 10.71 12.73 3.49
C ALA A 53 9.94 11.80 4.43
N ALA A 54 9.50 12.28 5.60
CA ALA A 54 8.66 11.51 6.51
C ALA A 54 7.27 11.29 5.90
N LEU A 55 6.66 12.35 5.34
CA LEU A 55 5.39 12.27 4.64
C LEU A 55 5.42 11.25 3.49
N VAL A 56 6.44 11.28 2.64
CA VAL A 56 6.60 10.29 1.55
C VAL A 56 6.69 8.87 2.09
N ARG A 57 7.48 8.65 3.16
CA ARG A 57 7.61 7.33 3.79
C ARG A 57 6.26 6.83 4.32
N ASP A 58 5.49 7.69 4.97
CA ASP A 58 4.17 7.33 5.49
C ASP A 58 3.20 6.98 4.35
N LEU A 59 3.16 7.77 3.29
CA LEU A 59 2.31 7.49 2.12
C LEU A 59 2.70 6.20 1.39
N GLU A 60 4.00 5.94 1.22
CA GLU A 60 4.49 4.68 0.67
C GLU A 60 4.12 3.47 1.54
N ALA A 61 4.21 3.61 2.87
CA ALA A 61 3.80 2.57 3.81
C ALA A 61 2.29 2.30 3.74
N ILE A 62 1.47 3.34 3.63
CA ILE A 62 0.02 3.22 3.43
C ILE A 62 -0.28 2.52 2.10
N ALA A 63 0.40 2.92 1.02
CA ALA A 63 0.20 2.29 -0.29
C ALA A 63 0.57 0.81 -0.28
N GLU A 64 1.65 0.44 0.42
CA GLU A 64 2.05 -0.96 0.59
C GLU A 64 1.02 -1.77 1.40
N ALA A 65 0.56 -1.22 2.52
CA ALA A 65 -0.48 -1.85 3.32
C ALA A 65 -1.79 -2.01 2.52
N ALA A 66 -2.16 -1.02 1.71
CA ALA A 66 -3.33 -1.10 0.84
C ALA A 66 -3.19 -2.19 -0.23
N ARG A 67 -2.01 -2.38 -0.83
CA ARG A 67 -1.75 -3.48 -1.78
C ARG A 67 -2.00 -4.84 -1.13
N ALA A 68 -1.51 -5.05 0.09
CA ALA A 68 -1.73 -6.30 0.81
C ALA A 68 -3.21 -6.61 1.09
N ILE A 69 -4.07 -5.58 1.21
CA ILE A 69 -5.53 -5.75 1.35
C ILE A 69 -6.19 -6.08 0.00
N LEU A 70 -5.65 -5.54 -1.09
CA LEU A 70 -6.17 -5.72 -2.44
C LEU A 70 -5.70 -7.02 -3.10
N GLU A 71 -4.63 -7.64 -2.59
CA GLU A 71 -4.25 -8.99 -3.02
C GLU A 71 -5.43 -9.93 -2.79
N PRO A 72 -5.89 -10.64 -3.85
CA PRO A 72 -6.99 -11.57 -3.70
C PRO A 72 -6.58 -12.64 -2.70
N VAL A 73 -7.20 -12.60 -1.52
CA VAL A 73 -7.18 -13.73 -0.61
C VAL A 73 -7.91 -14.85 -1.34
N GLU A 74 -7.18 -15.87 -1.81
CA GLU A 74 -7.82 -17.08 -2.29
C GLU A 74 -8.67 -17.63 -1.14
N GLU A 75 -10.00 -17.49 -1.26
CA GLU A 75 -10.87 -18.19 -0.32
C GLU A 75 -10.60 -19.70 -0.46
N PRO A 76 -10.54 -20.44 0.66
CA PRO A 76 -10.42 -21.88 0.60
C PRO A 76 -11.53 -22.44 -0.29
N SER A 77 -11.20 -23.42 -1.15
CA SER A 77 -12.23 -24.05 -1.99
C SER A 77 -13.36 -24.65 -1.15
N ASP A 78 -14.56 -24.74 -1.72
CA ASP A 78 -15.73 -25.38 -1.09
C ASP A 78 -15.40 -26.78 -0.54
N LEU A 79 -14.50 -27.51 -1.20
CA LEU A 79 -14.02 -28.81 -0.76
C LEU A 79 -13.26 -28.75 0.58
N ILE A 80 -12.46 -27.70 0.81
CA ILE A 80 -11.76 -27.49 2.09
C ILE A 80 -12.79 -27.19 3.17
N TRP A 81 -13.79 -26.35 2.89
CA TRP A 81 -14.87 -26.03 3.81
C TRP A 81 -15.70 -27.25 4.19
N ASP A 82 -16.09 -28.05 3.21
CA ASP A 82 -16.80 -29.31 3.42
C ASP A 82 -16.01 -30.28 4.29
N ASN A 83 -14.70 -30.38 4.07
CA ASN A 83 -13.84 -31.25 4.86
C ASN A 83 -13.66 -30.76 6.30
N LEU A 84 -13.54 -29.44 6.51
CA LEU A 84 -13.53 -28.84 7.83
C LEU A 84 -14.84 -29.10 8.58
N GLN A 85 -15.98 -28.87 7.94
CA GLN A 85 -17.29 -29.12 8.54
C GLN A 85 -17.46 -30.59 8.95
N LYS A 86 -17.06 -31.53 8.08
CA LYS A 86 -17.12 -32.97 8.39
C LYS A 86 -16.24 -33.34 9.58
N LYS A 87 -15.03 -32.79 9.68
CA LYS A 87 -14.12 -33.05 10.81
C LYS A 87 -14.68 -32.51 12.12
N LEU A 88 -15.18 -31.28 12.13
CA LEU A 88 -15.78 -30.67 13.32
C LEU A 88 -17.01 -31.47 13.81
N GLN A 89 -17.84 -31.96 12.89
CA GLN A 89 -18.98 -32.81 13.24
C GLN A 89 -18.54 -34.16 13.82
N ALA A 90 -17.51 -34.79 13.25
CA ALA A 90 -16.98 -36.05 13.75
C ALA A 90 -16.38 -35.90 15.16
N GLU A 91 -15.65 -34.82 15.42
CA GLU A 91 -15.11 -34.49 16.74
C GLU A 91 -16.23 -34.21 17.76
N ALA A 92 -17.25 -33.44 17.39
CA ALA A 92 -18.40 -33.17 18.24
C ALA A 92 -19.20 -34.44 18.60
N VAL A 93 -19.27 -35.41 17.69
CA VAL A 93 -19.88 -36.73 17.94
C VAL A 93 -19.02 -37.58 18.86
N ALA A 94 -17.69 -37.56 18.68
CA ALA A 94 -16.75 -38.29 19.53
C ALA A 94 -16.67 -37.74 20.98
N MET A 95 -17.06 -36.49 21.20
CA MET A 95 -16.98 -35.82 22.51
C MET A 95 -18.28 -35.89 23.34
N LYS A 96 -19.36 -36.50 22.82
CA LYS A 96 -20.58 -36.74 23.63
C LYS A 96 -20.29 -37.83 24.67
N PRO A 97 -20.37 -37.54 25.97
CA PRO A 97 -20.17 -38.56 26.99
C PRO A 97 -21.33 -39.56 26.95
N ASP A 98 -20.99 -40.85 26.90
CA ASP A 98 -21.92 -41.96 27.09
C ASP A 98 -22.58 -41.85 28.48
N HIS A 99 -23.72 -41.16 28.56
CA HIS A 99 -24.65 -41.35 29.68
C HIS A 99 -25.37 -42.68 29.46
N LYS A 100 -24.75 -43.76 29.94
CA LYS A 100 -25.44 -45.04 30.15
C LYS A 100 -26.29 -44.95 31.42
N ASN A 101 -27.58 -45.27 31.25
CA ASN A 101 -28.62 -45.43 32.28
C ASN A 101 -28.18 -46.26 33.49
#